data_AF-A0A0N0T2F6-F1
#
_entry.id   AF-A0A0N0T2F6-F1
#
_cell.length_a   1.000
_cell.length_b   1.000
_cell.length_c   1.000
_cell.angle_alpha   90.00
_cell.angle_beta   90.00
_cell.angle_gamma   90.00
#
_symmetry.space_group_name_H-M   'P 1'
#
loop_
_entity.id
_entity.type
_entity.pdbx_description
1 polymer ?
#
loop_
_entity_poly.entity_id
_entity_poly.type
_entity_poly.pdbx_seq_one_letter_code
_entity_poly.pdbx_strand_id
1 'polypeptide(L)'
;MPPSDRATLPTPLPLTPEARAWLDTALAKIAADPATIRTLFPAVRRHCGRAPLPDGRTVDEAARALLLAALPLRDQPLVDEVSALHRYGDPAEQRAVLRALPQIDLGGTGRFLDLVRQTLRGNDITLIEAALGPYAAAHLPADEYRQAVLKCVFCEIPLAHVAGLDDRADAELVRMLSDFARERTAAGRPVPEDIAPLVNRVRPFTTTPGAE
;
A
#
# COMPACT_ATOMS: atom_id res chain seq x y z
N MET A 1 -7.08 -24.52 14.96
CA MET A 1 -8.01 -23.48 14.46
C MET A 1 -7.46 -22.99 13.14
N PRO A 2 -8.15 -23.11 12.00
CA PRO A 2 -7.72 -22.39 10.82
C PRO A 2 -7.99 -20.88 11.04
N PRO A 3 -7.14 -19.98 10.52
CA PRO A 3 -7.47 -18.56 10.50
C PRO A 3 -8.68 -18.36 9.59
N SER A 4 -9.71 -17.73 10.15
CA SER A 4 -10.90 -17.34 9.41
C SER A 4 -10.54 -16.19 8.47
N ASP A 5 -10.08 -16.49 7.26
CA ASP A 5 -10.10 -15.55 6.14
C ASP A 5 -11.56 -15.41 5.67
N ARG A 6 -12.35 -14.73 6.50
CA ARG A 6 -13.54 -14.05 6.00
C ARG A 6 -13.03 -12.83 5.30
N ALA A 7 -13.01 -12.86 3.98
CA ALA A 7 -13.02 -11.65 3.17
C ALA A 7 -14.10 -10.72 3.76
N THR A 8 -13.66 -9.72 4.54
CA THR A 8 -14.54 -8.76 5.16
C THR A 8 -15.29 -8.09 4.03
N LEU A 9 -16.59 -8.41 3.91
CA LEU A 9 -17.49 -7.66 3.03
C LEU A 9 -17.25 -6.18 3.31
N PRO A 10 -16.96 -5.33 2.31
CA PRO A 10 -16.59 -3.95 2.54
C PRO A 10 -17.71 -3.30 3.36
N THR A 11 -17.36 -2.82 4.56
CA THR A 11 -18.26 -2.02 5.39
C THR A 11 -18.91 -0.96 4.49
N PRO A 12 -20.25 -0.82 4.49
CA PRO A 12 -20.90 0.17 3.65
C PRO A 12 -20.30 1.54 3.96
N LEU A 13 -19.76 2.20 2.92
CA LEU A 13 -19.13 3.51 3.09
C LEU A 13 -20.12 4.46 3.78
N PRO A 14 -19.69 5.22 4.80
CA PRO A 14 -20.53 6.16 5.54
C PRO A 14 -20.82 7.40 4.68
N LEU A 15 -21.63 7.21 3.65
CA LEU A 15 -22.05 8.23 2.69
C LEU A 15 -23.41 8.79 3.07
N THR A 16 -23.63 10.07 2.77
CA THR A 16 -24.97 10.63 2.74
C THR A 16 -25.79 9.97 1.61
N PRO A 17 -27.13 9.99 1.66
CA PRO A 17 -27.95 9.46 0.57
C PRO A 17 -27.63 10.09 -0.79
N GLU A 18 -27.34 11.39 -0.83
CA GLU A 18 -26.93 12.11 -2.04
C GLU A 18 -25.58 11.61 -2.57
N ALA A 19 -24.58 11.47 -1.69
CA ALA A 19 -23.26 10.96 -2.07
C ALA A 19 -23.33 9.51 -2.57
N ARG A 20 -24.19 8.68 -1.95
CA ARG A 20 -24.48 7.31 -2.40
C ARG A 20 -25.08 7.30 -3.80
N ALA A 21 -26.13 8.09 -4.04
CA ALA A 21 -26.79 8.15 -5.34
C ALA A 21 -25.84 8.65 -6.44
N TRP A 22 -24.97 9.62 -6.12
CA TRP A 22 -23.93 10.07 -7.04
C TRP A 22 -22.93 8.96 -7.36
N LEU A 23 -22.45 8.23 -6.34
CA LEU A 23 -21.51 7.13 -6.53
C LEU A 23 -22.12 6.01 -7.38
N ASP A 24 -23.36 5.61 -7.11
CA ASP A 24 -24.05 4.57 -7.87
C ASP A 24 -24.23 4.98 -9.34
N THR A 25 -24.56 6.25 -9.58
CA THR A 25 -24.62 6.82 -10.94
C THR A 25 -23.25 6.84 -11.63
N ALA A 26 -22.19 7.19 -10.90
CA ALA A 26 -20.83 7.21 -11.43
C ALA A 26 -20.36 5.80 -11.82
N LEU A 27 -20.63 4.79 -10.98
CA LEU A 27 -20.34 3.39 -11.25
C LEU A 27 -21.06 2.91 -12.53
N ALA A 28 -22.35 3.22 -12.67
CA ALA A 28 -23.12 2.87 -13.86
C ALA A 28 -22.56 3.53 -15.14
N LYS A 29 -22.14 4.81 -15.05
CA LYS A 29 -21.53 5.52 -16.19
C LYS A 29 -20.20 4.92 -16.60
N ILE A 30 -19.34 4.56 -15.65
CA ILE A 30 -18.03 3.93 -15.93
C ILE A 30 -18.21 2.55 -16.55
N ALA A 31 -19.18 1.77 -16.07
CA ALA A 31 -19.51 0.47 -16.63
C ALA A 31 -20.01 0.56 -18.09
N ALA A 32 -20.68 1.66 -18.45
CA ALA A 32 -21.15 1.91 -19.82
C ALA A 32 -20.09 2.54 -20.74
N ASP A 33 -19.29 3.48 -20.21
CA ASP A 33 -18.22 4.17 -20.91
C ASP A 33 -17.02 4.36 -19.96
N PRO A 34 -15.97 3.51 -20.10
CA PRO A 34 -14.78 3.56 -19.24
C PRO A 34 -14.08 4.91 -19.25
N ALA A 35 -14.13 5.66 -20.36
CA ALA A 35 -13.44 6.94 -20.47
C ALA A 35 -13.98 8.00 -19.49
N THR A 36 -15.22 7.84 -19.01
CA THR A 36 -15.83 8.74 -18.02
C THR A 36 -15.08 8.75 -16.69
N ILE A 37 -14.34 7.68 -16.35
CA ILE A 37 -13.56 7.61 -15.11
C ILE A 37 -12.58 8.79 -14.98
N ARG A 38 -12.03 9.27 -16.09
CA ARG A 38 -11.07 10.38 -16.12
C ARG A 38 -11.64 11.68 -15.57
N THR A 39 -12.96 11.84 -15.62
CA THR A 39 -13.67 13.01 -15.08
C THR A 39 -14.29 12.74 -13.71
N LEU A 40 -14.75 11.50 -13.48
CA LEU A 40 -15.45 11.11 -12.25
C LEU A 40 -14.47 10.83 -11.10
N PHE A 41 -13.30 10.27 -11.40
CA PHE A 41 -12.29 9.90 -10.40
C PHE A 41 -11.77 11.11 -9.61
N PRO A 42 -11.48 12.27 -10.24
CA PRO A 42 -11.13 13.47 -9.48
C PRO A 42 -12.32 14.08 -8.73
N ALA A 43 -13.54 13.93 -9.27
CA ALA A 43 -14.75 14.49 -8.67
C ALA A 43 -15.19 13.77 -7.38
N VAL A 44 -14.71 12.56 -7.10
CA VAL A 44 -15.12 11.75 -5.94
C VAL A 44 -15.08 12.53 -4.64
N ARG A 45 -13.99 13.24 -4.36
CA ARG A 45 -13.83 13.99 -3.09
C ARG A 45 -14.93 15.03 -2.88
N ARG A 46 -15.34 15.72 -3.95
CA ARG A 46 -16.37 16.76 -3.89
C ARG A 46 -17.73 16.18 -3.48
N HIS A 47 -18.02 14.95 -3.91
CA HIS A 47 -19.33 14.32 -3.71
C HIS A 47 -19.37 13.39 -2.48
N CYS A 48 -18.30 12.63 -2.24
CA CYS A 48 -18.25 11.63 -1.18
C CYS A 48 -17.59 12.14 0.11
N GLY A 49 -16.85 13.25 0.05
CA GLY A 49 -16.11 13.79 1.18
C GLY A 49 -14.85 12.96 1.52
N ARG A 50 -14.18 13.34 2.62
CA ARG A 50 -12.87 12.80 3.04
C ARG A 50 -12.86 12.29 4.48
N ALA A 51 -14.01 11.85 4.99
CA ALA A 51 -14.11 11.34 6.35
C ALA A 51 -13.16 10.15 6.54
N PRO A 52 -12.48 10.03 7.69
CA PRO A 52 -11.58 8.90 7.94
C PRO A 52 -12.39 7.61 8.12
N LEU A 53 -11.81 6.50 7.69
CA LEU A 53 -12.31 5.14 7.87
C LEU A 53 -11.43 4.39 8.90
N PRO A 54 -11.97 3.36 9.58
CA PRO A 54 -11.22 2.61 10.60
C PRO A 54 -9.96 1.90 10.09
N ASP A 55 -9.87 1.66 8.79
CA ASP A 55 -8.74 0.99 8.12
C ASP A 55 -7.66 1.97 7.63
N GLY A 56 -7.72 3.24 8.07
CA GLY A 56 -6.73 4.27 7.73
C GLY A 56 -6.93 4.90 6.34
N ARG A 57 -7.96 4.49 5.59
CA ARG A 57 -8.38 5.16 4.35
C ARG A 57 -9.28 6.35 4.65
N THR A 58 -9.49 7.20 3.65
CA THR A 58 -10.60 8.15 3.64
C THR A 58 -11.74 7.63 2.76
N VAL A 59 -12.95 8.14 2.99
CA VAL A 59 -14.14 7.79 2.20
C VAL A 59 -13.92 8.00 0.69
N ASP A 60 -13.24 9.07 0.27
CA ASP A 60 -12.93 9.31 -1.15
C ASP A 60 -11.91 8.31 -1.71
N GLU A 61 -10.93 7.85 -0.92
CA GLU A 61 -10.02 6.78 -1.35
C GLU A 61 -10.78 5.47 -1.57
N ALA A 62 -11.70 5.10 -0.66
CA ALA A 62 -12.48 3.89 -0.79
C ALA A 62 -13.51 3.96 -1.93
N ALA A 63 -14.15 5.12 -2.15
CA ALA A 63 -15.05 5.33 -3.28
C ALA A 63 -14.31 5.28 -4.63
N ARG A 64 -13.09 5.84 -4.71
CA ARG A 64 -12.22 5.72 -5.89
C ARG A 64 -11.86 4.27 -6.20
N ALA A 65 -11.58 3.46 -5.17
CA ALA A 65 -11.34 2.03 -5.37
C ALA A 65 -12.54 1.31 -5.99
N LEU A 66 -13.78 1.67 -5.59
CA LEU A 66 -14.99 1.15 -6.22
C LEU A 66 -15.11 1.58 -7.70
N LEU A 67 -14.76 2.82 -8.03
CA LEU A 67 -14.76 3.28 -9.43
C LEU A 67 -13.77 2.48 -10.29
N LEU A 68 -12.57 2.20 -9.78
CA LEU A 68 -11.56 1.40 -10.49
C LEU A 68 -12.04 -0.05 -10.67
N ALA A 69 -12.66 -0.64 -9.65
CA ALA A 69 -13.22 -1.99 -9.72
C ALA A 69 -14.42 -2.11 -10.69
N ALA A 70 -15.09 -1.00 -11.00
CA ALA A 70 -16.20 -0.96 -11.96
C ALA A 70 -15.76 -0.81 -13.42
N LEU A 71 -14.46 -0.59 -13.70
CA LEU A 71 -13.95 -0.52 -15.06
C LEU A 71 -14.19 -1.86 -15.78
N PRO A 72 -14.91 -1.89 -16.92
CA PRO A 72 -15.06 -3.09 -17.73
C PRO A 72 -13.84 -3.34 -18.63
N LEU A 73 -12.64 -2.98 -18.14
CA LEU A 73 -11.37 -3.15 -18.84
C LEU A 73 -10.64 -4.36 -18.26
N ARG A 74 -9.81 -5.00 -19.08
CA ARG A 74 -8.95 -6.11 -18.68
C ARG A 74 -7.55 -5.92 -19.26
N ASP A 75 -6.61 -6.68 -18.70
CA ASP A 75 -5.25 -6.82 -19.23
C ASP A 75 -4.60 -5.47 -19.52
N GLN A 76 -3.99 -5.28 -20.69
CA GLN A 76 -3.24 -4.07 -21.00
C GLN A 76 -4.10 -2.78 -20.96
N PRO A 77 -5.31 -2.74 -21.54
CA PRO A 77 -6.20 -1.57 -21.40
C PRO A 77 -6.47 -1.15 -19.95
N LEU A 78 -6.64 -2.12 -19.04
CA LEU A 78 -6.82 -1.83 -17.62
C LEU A 78 -5.54 -1.25 -17.01
N VAL A 79 -4.40 -1.85 -17.31
CA VAL A 79 -3.08 -1.38 -16.84
C VAL A 79 -2.82 0.05 -17.30
N ASP A 80 -3.10 0.36 -18.56
CA ASP A 80 -2.88 1.68 -19.14
C ASP A 80 -3.77 2.74 -18.48
N GLU A 81 -5.07 2.46 -18.30
CA GLU A 81 -6.00 3.42 -17.69
C GLU A 81 -5.67 3.69 -16.21
N VAL A 82 -5.40 2.64 -15.42
CA VAL A 82 -5.02 2.78 -14.00
C VAL A 82 -3.68 3.50 -13.87
N SER A 83 -2.71 3.19 -14.74
CA SER A 83 -1.41 3.87 -14.74
C SER A 83 -1.52 5.34 -15.13
N ALA A 84 -2.43 5.68 -16.06
CA ALA A 84 -2.71 7.07 -16.41
C ALA A 84 -3.36 7.82 -15.24
N LEU A 85 -4.36 7.23 -14.57
CA LEU A 85 -4.98 7.83 -13.38
C LEU A 85 -3.98 8.08 -12.26
N HIS A 86 -3.05 7.15 -12.03
CA HIS A 86 -1.95 7.37 -11.09
C HIS A 86 -1.01 8.48 -11.59
N ARG A 87 -0.53 8.42 -12.84
CA ARG A 87 0.46 9.37 -13.37
C ARG A 87 -0.01 10.83 -13.32
N TYR A 88 -1.27 11.08 -13.64
CA TYR A 88 -1.82 12.43 -13.79
C TYR A 88 -2.67 12.88 -12.60
N GLY A 89 -2.93 11.99 -11.64
CA GLY A 89 -3.71 12.31 -10.45
C GLY A 89 -2.91 13.12 -9.42
N ASP A 90 -3.64 13.80 -8.54
CA ASP A 90 -3.06 14.40 -7.34
C ASP A 90 -2.56 13.32 -6.34
N PRO A 91 -1.81 13.69 -5.28
CA PRO A 91 -1.31 12.69 -4.33
C PRO A 91 -2.40 11.85 -3.65
N ALA A 92 -3.60 12.38 -3.42
CA ALA A 92 -4.69 11.61 -2.83
C ALA A 92 -5.28 10.60 -3.82
N GLU A 93 -5.38 10.98 -5.09
CA GLU A 93 -5.77 10.12 -6.20
C GLU A 93 -4.76 8.99 -6.44
N GLN A 94 -3.47 9.32 -6.44
CA GLN A 94 -2.38 8.36 -6.54
C GLN A 94 -2.40 7.33 -5.41
N ARG A 95 -2.54 7.78 -4.15
CA ARG A 95 -2.70 6.87 -3.01
C ARG A 95 -3.92 5.95 -3.16
N ALA A 96 -5.04 6.49 -3.63
CA ALA A 96 -6.25 5.70 -3.85
C ALA A 96 -6.03 4.59 -4.89
N VAL A 97 -5.30 4.87 -5.98
CA VAL A 97 -4.92 3.87 -6.98
C VAL A 97 -4.06 2.76 -6.34
N LEU A 98 -3.00 3.13 -5.64
CA LEU A 98 -2.07 2.18 -5.01
C LEU A 98 -2.78 1.25 -4.00
N ARG A 99 -3.65 1.84 -3.15
CA ARG A 99 -4.42 1.09 -2.14
C ARG A 99 -5.51 0.20 -2.76
N ALA A 100 -5.95 0.48 -3.99
CA ALA A 100 -6.97 -0.31 -4.69
C ALA A 100 -6.40 -1.51 -5.45
N LEU A 101 -5.09 -1.58 -5.69
CA LEU A 101 -4.47 -2.64 -6.52
C LEU A 101 -4.88 -4.07 -6.13
N PRO A 102 -4.92 -4.48 -4.84
CA PRO A 102 -5.36 -5.82 -4.45
C PRO A 102 -6.80 -6.17 -4.88
N GLN A 103 -7.67 -5.15 -5.03
CA GLN A 103 -9.09 -5.32 -5.34
C GLN A 103 -9.33 -5.38 -6.85
N ILE A 104 -8.44 -4.80 -7.65
CA ILE A 104 -8.58 -4.75 -9.11
C ILE A 104 -7.72 -5.78 -9.84
N ASP A 105 -6.73 -6.39 -9.16
CA ASP A 105 -5.98 -7.55 -9.65
C ASP A 105 -6.31 -8.80 -8.81
N LEU A 106 -7.59 -9.19 -8.75
CA LEU A 106 -8.06 -10.33 -7.95
C LEU A 106 -7.36 -11.65 -8.27
N GLY A 107 -6.81 -11.79 -9.48
CA GLY A 107 -6.05 -12.96 -9.89
C GLY A 107 -4.60 -12.98 -9.38
N GLY A 108 -4.14 -11.92 -8.70
CA GLY A 108 -2.77 -11.80 -8.21
C GLY A 108 -1.73 -11.94 -9.32
N THR A 109 -2.01 -11.39 -10.49
CA THR A 109 -1.13 -11.56 -11.66
C THR A 109 0.14 -10.71 -11.57
N GLY A 110 0.15 -9.69 -10.70
CA GLY A 110 1.28 -8.77 -10.59
C GLY A 110 1.31 -7.74 -11.72
N ARG A 111 0.24 -7.58 -12.50
CA ARG A 111 0.19 -6.70 -13.69
C ARG A 111 0.49 -5.22 -13.42
N PHE A 112 0.28 -4.77 -12.19
CA PHE A 112 0.59 -3.40 -11.74
C PHE A 112 1.93 -3.27 -11.00
N LEU A 113 2.80 -4.29 -11.02
CA LEU A 113 4.06 -4.26 -10.29
C LEU A 113 4.98 -3.12 -10.76
N ASP A 114 4.99 -2.81 -12.05
CA ASP A 114 5.78 -1.70 -12.58
C ASP A 114 5.27 -0.33 -12.11
N LEU A 115 3.96 -0.19 -11.88
CA LEU A 115 3.40 1.02 -11.27
C LEU A 115 3.93 1.18 -9.84
N VAL A 116 3.91 0.11 -9.03
CA VAL A 116 4.50 0.12 -7.67
C VAL A 116 5.97 0.49 -7.72
N ARG A 117 6.76 -0.15 -8.59
CA ARG A 117 8.20 0.16 -8.75
C ARG A 117 8.44 1.62 -9.13
N GLN A 118 7.62 2.18 -10.03
CA GLN A 118 7.70 3.59 -10.39
C GLN A 118 7.43 4.50 -9.20
N THR A 119 6.40 4.23 -8.41
CA THR A 119 6.08 5.00 -7.20
C THR A 119 7.21 4.92 -6.17
N LEU A 120 7.77 3.73 -5.95
CA LEU A 120 8.87 3.52 -5.00
C LEU A 120 10.18 4.22 -5.40
N ARG A 121 10.33 4.66 -6.65
CA ARG A 121 11.46 5.51 -7.07
C ARG A 121 11.30 6.99 -6.66
N GLY A 122 10.07 7.44 -6.41
CA GLY A 122 9.78 8.81 -5.96
C GLY A 122 10.13 9.06 -4.49
N ASN A 123 9.95 10.29 -4.00
CA ASN A 123 10.27 10.68 -2.61
C ASN A 123 9.06 11.13 -1.79
N ASP A 124 7.84 11.02 -2.33
CA ASP A 124 6.63 11.31 -1.56
C ASP A 124 6.37 10.19 -0.56
N ILE A 125 6.54 10.48 0.72
CA ILE A 125 6.41 9.51 1.80
C ILE A 125 5.01 8.88 1.85
N THR A 126 3.97 9.63 1.51
CA THR A 126 2.59 9.15 1.56
C THR A 126 2.28 8.18 0.42
N LEU A 127 2.94 8.36 -0.72
CA LEU A 127 2.86 7.44 -1.86
C LEU A 127 3.74 6.20 -1.64
N ILE A 128 4.93 6.35 -1.07
CA ILE A 128 5.79 5.22 -0.72
C ILE A 128 5.06 4.30 0.26
N GLU A 129 4.46 4.88 1.31
CA GLU A 129 3.67 4.12 2.29
C GLU A 129 2.50 3.40 1.60
N ALA A 130 1.72 4.09 0.76
CA ALA A 130 0.61 3.47 0.04
C ALA A 130 1.08 2.37 -0.94
N ALA A 131 2.24 2.54 -1.58
CA ALA A 131 2.83 1.57 -2.49
C ALA A 131 3.29 0.30 -1.76
N LEU A 132 3.81 0.43 -0.52
CA LEU A 132 4.22 -0.69 0.33
C LEU A 132 3.05 -1.37 1.08
N GLY A 133 1.86 -1.33 0.48
CA GLY A 133 0.69 -2.07 0.94
C GLY A 133 0.70 -3.56 0.52
N PRO A 134 -0.43 -4.27 0.72
CA PRO A 134 -0.53 -5.71 0.49
C PRO A 134 -0.13 -6.17 -0.91
N TYR A 135 -0.35 -5.33 -1.93
CA TYR A 135 0.02 -5.66 -3.31
C TYR A 135 1.54 -5.78 -3.49
N ALA A 136 2.31 -4.85 -2.93
CA ALA A 136 3.77 -4.93 -2.94
C ALA A 136 4.28 -6.12 -2.12
N ALA A 137 3.66 -6.38 -0.97
CA ALA A 137 3.99 -7.53 -0.13
C ALA A 137 3.81 -8.86 -0.88
N ALA A 138 2.78 -8.98 -1.72
CA ALA A 138 2.49 -10.17 -2.50
C ALA A 138 3.38 -10.32 -3.75
N HIS A 139 3.77 -9.21 -4.40
CA HIS A 139 4.35 -9.25 -5.75
C HIS A 139 5.81 -8.79 -5.86
N LEU A 140 6.34 -7.99 -4.92
CA LEU A 140 7.75 -7.60 -5.00
C LEU A 140 8.66 -8.80 -4.80
N PRO A 141 9.70 -8.98 -5.64
CA PRO A 141 10.81 -9.87 -5.36
C PRO A 141 11.46 -9.55 -4.00
N ALA A 142 12.12 -10.54 -3.40
CA ALA A 142 12.67 -10.41 -2.05
C ALA A 142 13.70 -9.27 -1.94
N ASP A 143 14.60 -9.14 -2.91
CA ASP A 143 15.60 -8.07 -2.98
C ASP A 143 14.95 -6.69 -3.09
N GLU A 144 13.98 -6.52 -3.99
CA GLU A 144 13.27 -5.25 -4.16
C GLU A 144 12.48 -4.86 -2.90
N TYR A 145 11.82 -5.83 -2.26
CA TYR A 145 11.10 -5.59 -1.01
C TYR A 145 12.04 -5.12 0.11
N ARG A 146 13.20 -5.75 0.28
CA ARG A 146 14.21 -5.32 1.27
C ARG A 146 14.68 -3.89 1.03
N GLN A 147 14.98 -3.55 -0.22
CA GLN A 147 15.40 -2.18 -0.57
C GLN A 147 14.30 -1.15 -0.31
N ALA A 148 13.04 -1.51 -0.56
CA ALA A 148 11.91 -0.65 -0.26
C ALA A 148 11.71 -0.46 1.25
N VAL A 149 11.90 -1.50 2.07
CA VAL A 149 11.90 -1.40 3.54
C VAL A 149 13.03 -0.50 4.04
N LEU A 150 14.24 -0.67 3.52
CA LEU A 150 15.36 0.23 3.87
C LEU A 150 15.03 1.68 3.51
N LYS A 151 14.41 1.91 2.36
CA LYS A 151 13.96 3.25 1.97
C LYS A 151 12.96 3.83 2.99
N CYS A 152 12.00 3.05 3.49
CA CYS A 152 11.10 3.51 4.56
C CYS A 152 11.88 4.00 5.78
N VAL A 153 12.88 3.23 6.21
CA VAL A 153 13.74 3.61 7.34
C VAL A 153 14.51 4.91 7.08
N PHE A 154 15.04 5.10 5.87
CA PHE A 154 15.73 6.35 5.49
C PHE A 154 14.78 7.55 5.40
N CYS A 155 13.53 7.32 4.98
CA CYS A 155 12.49 8.34 4.85
C CYS A 155 11.65 8.52 6.13
N GLU A 156 12.01 7.86 7.24
CA GLU A 156 11.29 7.90 8.52
C GLU A 156 9.80 7.50 8.41
N ILE A 157 9.49 6.58 7.49
CA ILE A 157 8.17 5.98 7.35
C ILE A 157 8.06 4.84 8.37
N PRO A 158 7.05 4.84 9.26
CA PRO A 158 6.89 3.79 10.26
C PRO A 158 6.79 2.40 9.64
N LEU A 159 7.64 1.46 10.07
CA LEU A 159 7.66 0.10 9.54
C LEU A 159 6.36 -0.68 9.83
N ALA A 160 5.59 -0.27 10.84
CA ALA A 160 4.26 -0.81 11.10
C ALA A 160 3.26 -0.61 9.95
N HIS A 161 3.52 0.34 9.04
CA HIS A 161 2.68 0.58 7.86
C HIS A 161 3.08 -0.29 6.66
N VAL A 162 4.21 -1.00 6.72
CA VAL A 162 4.68 -1.87 5.63
C VAL A 162 3.99 -3.23 5.72
N ALA A 163 3.20 -3.56 4.70
CA ALA A 163 2.42 -4.81 4.70
C ALA A 163 3.31 -6.04 4.55
N GLY A 164 3.06 -7.10 5.34
CA GLY A 164 3.76 -8.38 5.24
C GLY A 164 5.20 -8.35 5.78
N LEU A 165 5.60 -7.29 6.48
CA LEU A 165 6.97 -7.16 7.00
C LEU A 165 7.34 -8.31 7.93
N ASP A 166 6.42 -8.76 8.77
CA ASP A 166 6.70 -9.85 9.72
C ASP A 166 7.00 -11.17 9.02
N ASP A 167 6.24 -11.50 7.98
CA ASP A 167 6.41 -12.73 7.20
C ASP A 167 7.63 -12.66 6.27
N ARG A 168 7.99 -11.45 5.81
CA ARG A 168 9.06 -11.21 4.84
C ARG A 168 10.38 -10.76 5.46
N ALA A 169 10.47 -10.64 6.78
CA ALA A 169 11.69 -10.28 7.50
C ALA A 169 12.68 -11.45 7.58
N ASP A 170 13.30 -11.75 6.43
CA ASP A 170 14.36 -12.75 6.35
C ASP A 170 15.70 -12.28 6.94
N ALA A 171 16.65 -13.22 7.03
CA ALA A 171 17.96 -12.97 7.61
C ALA A 171 18.73 -11.84 6.92
N GLU A 172 18.55 -11.65 5.62
CA GLU A 172 19.24 -10.60 4.88
C GLU A 172 18.64 -9.22 5.20
N LEU A 173 17.30 -9.12 5.31
CA LEU A 173 16.66 -7.88 5.75
C LEU A 173 17.13 -7.50 7.17
N VAL A 174 17.15 -8.46 8.08
CA VAL A 174 17.60 -8.24 9.45
C VAL A 174 19.07 -7.80 9.49
N ARG A 175 19.93 -8.41 8.67
CA ARG A 175 21.35 -8.02 8.55
C ARG A 175 21.48 -6.58 8.06
N MET A 176 20.77 -6.20 6.99
CA MET A 176 20.78 -4.83 6.46
C MET A 176 20.30 -3.79 7.49
N LEU A 177 19.21 -4.09 8.22
CA LEU A 177 18.70 -3.20 9.28
C LEU A 177 19.66 -3.08 10.46
N SER A 178 20.37 -4.17 10.78
CA SER A 178 21.41 -4.17 11.83
C SER A 178 22.61 -3.30 11.42
N ASP A 179 23.04 -3.38 10.16
CA ASP A 179 24.10 -2.53 9.61
C ASP A 179 23.72 -1.05 9.70
N PHE A 180 22.51 -0.71 9.26
CA PHE A 180 21.97 0.64 9.37
C PHE A 180 21.96 1.15 10.84
N ALA A 181 21.51 0.33 11.78
CA ALA A 181 21.48 0.69 13.21
C ALA A 181 22.89 0.94 13.77
N ARG A 182 23.88 0.13 13.36
CA ARG A 182 25.29 0.33 13.74
C ARG A 182 25.85 1.62 13.15
N GLU A 183 25.59 1.91 11.88
CA GLU A 183 26.03 3.14 11.21
C GLU A 183 25.45 4.40 11.88
N ARG A 184 24.14 4.39 12.20
CA ARG A 184 23.49 5.47 12.95
C ARG A 184 24.14 5.68 14.32
N THR A 185 24.34 4.60 15.06
CA THR A 185 24.96 4.64 16.40
C THR A 185 26.39 5.18 16.34
N ALA A 186 27.20 4.70 15.40
CA ALA A 186 28.58 5.17 15.19
C ALA A 186 28.64 6.65 14.81
N ALA A 187 27.60 7.17 14.14
CA ALA A 187 27.45 8.59 13.81
C ALA A 187 26.80 9.42 14.94
N GLY A 188 26.52 8.85 16.11
CA GLY A 188 25.86 9.52 17.23
C GLY A 188 24.39 9.90 16.96
N ARG A 189 23.75 9.23 15.99
CA ARG A 189 22.35 9.47 15.61
C ARG A 189 21.43 8.44 16.25
N PRO A 190 20.17 8.81 16.60
CA PRO A 190 19.21 7.85 17.13
C PRO A 190 18.86 6.78 16.08
N VAL A 191 18.66 5.56 16.58
CA VAL A 191 18.13 4.42 15.82
C VAL A 191 16.60 4.43 15.95
N PRO A 192 15.85 4.35 14.84
CA PRO A 192 14.39 4.22 14.90
C PRO A 192 13.95 3.02 15.74
N GLU A 193 12.97 3.23 16.63
CA GLU A 193 12.52 2.22 17.59
C GLU A 193 11.87 1.00 16.93
N ASP A 194 11.24 1.20 15.77
CA ASP A 194 10.54 0.19 14.99
C ASP A 194 11.47 -0.84 14.31
N ILE A 195 12.79 -0.57 14.28
CA ILE A 195 13.81 -1.52 13.81
C ILE A 195 14.13 -2.58 14.88
N ALA A 196 14.07 -2.22 16.17
CA ALA A 196 14.52 -3.07 17.26
C ALA A 196 13.80 -4.44 17.33
N PRO A 197 12.46 -4.53 17.12
CA PRO A 197 11.77 -5.81 17.08
C PRO A 197 12.31 -6.77 16.01
N LEU A 198 12.71 -6.24 14.84
CA LEU A 198 13.21 -7.05 13.72
C LEU A 198 14.64 -7.51 13.96
N VAL A 199 15.51 -6.62 14.45
CA VAL A 199 16.91 -6.95 14.75
C VAL A 199 17.03 -7.98 15.87
N ASN A 200 16.12 -7.96 16.85
CA ASN A 200 16.13 -8.90 17.96
C ASN A 200 15.60 -10.31 17.59
N ARG A 201 14.97 -10.51 16.42
CA ARG A 201 14.49 -11.84 15.96
C ARG A 201 15.60 -12.85 15.69
N VAL A 202 16.78 -12.37 15.30
CA VAL A 202 17.93 -13.21 14.89
C VAL A 202 18.98 -13.30 15.98
N ARG A 203 18.68 -12.93 17.23
CA ARG A 203 19.53 -13.34 18.36
C ARG A 203 19.16 -14.77 18.73
N PRO A 204 19.93 -15.82 18.33
CA PRO A 204 19.91 -17.03 19.12
C PRO A 204 20.27 -16.64 20.56
N PHE A 205 19.59 -17.24 21.53
CA PHE A 205 20.04 -17.21 22.91
C PHE A 205 21.51 -17.66 22.96
N THR A 206 22.45 -16.73 23.04
CA THR A 206 23.78 -17.02 23.58
C THR A 206 23.68 -16.85 25.09
N THR A 207 23.04 -17.82 25.73
CA THR A 207 23.31 -18.07 27.14
C THR A 207 24.59 -18.89 27.17
N THR A 208 25.73 -18.22 27.23
CA THR A 208 26.90 -18.84 27.85
C THR A 208 26.98 -18.33 29.27
N PRO A 209 26.73 -19.19 30.27
CA PRO A 209 27.42 -19.10 31.53
C PRO A 209 28.47 -20.22 31.55
N GLY A 210 29.73 -19.83 31.72
CA GLY A 210 30.77 -20.77 32.11
C GLY A 210 30.47 -21.38 33.48
N ALA A 211 30.90 -22.62 33.64
CA ALA A 211 31.10 -23.40 34.87
C ALA A 211 31.59 -24.78 34.36
N GLU A 212 32.75 -25.34 34.69
CA GLU A 212 33.86 -25.06 35.63
C GLU A 212 35.17 -25.54 34.98
#